data_AF-A0A9P5XUL2-F1
#
_entry.id   AF-A0A9P5XUL2-F1
#
_cell.length_a   1.000
_cell.length_b   1.000
_cell.length_c   1.000
_cell.angle_alpha   90.00
_cell.angle_beta   90.00
_cell.angle_gamma   90.00
#
_symmetry.space_group_name_H-M   'P 1'
#
loop_
_entity.id
_entity.type
_entity.pdbx_description
1 polymer ?
#
loop_
_entity_poly.entity_id
_entity_poly.type
_entity_poly.pdbx_seq_one_letter_code
_entity_poly.pdbx_strand_id
1 'polypeptide(L)'
;MTPAAILQLGHSIGHTNAPVPDEVASAIREELPATETEFRRLDVQFALLLERRAHFLERRYGCISALSPHRQRRSPKQDELETHVPKVADRESQARAQLPEIEAELYRLQYDLPLILANRMRAAGRWDRYRAAIAPHKLLPEELIREVLLWAITDPVAIPAEAGLRNTRMSISQVCSAWRSILTTTPELWKDFAVSYTTQASELRATRLANHWLPRCGNFPLTFSIERKSEPHVTHADAGTLTISQRDYMVNSFITPNAPRLKELRAVFSLNSAEKLLAMPSASFDILEKLHLTIKYRPISSFIDFKSPLIFTRSPLLRDVTFWLRGHYNPLHLSLPWGQLTRLVLAGELPPRACLAVLNLCPNLKYCGFDHIVSGGHPLITENLVLPDLPLVLPNLESLNVHFDPDYFSQFFNLITVPNLSYLKLVRFYCWDRTFWTSPSVLEFLSSLSTSLKTFVFEDHYAEVVSSPYPPMDPLLECLLQAHSVTFPSDYSITEDTADAIAEGELLPQVEHLSFHSRTDRSVLLEMAEIRYALARNSQLNKDLTENLAAIRLIEGREFFAESFSIERSSGGRYVVVESRK
;
A
#
# COMPACT_ATOMS: atom_id res chain seq x y z
N MET A 1 33.00 3.65 -40.52
CA MET A 1 33.14 3.46 -41.98
C MET A 1 32.31 4.53 -42.68
N THR A 2 32.91 5.29 -43.59
CA THR A 2 32.30 6.47 -44.22
C THR A 2 31.43 6.11 -45.44
N PRO A 3 30.47 6.97 -45.85
CA PRO A 3 29.45 6.65 -46.88
C PRO A 3 29.96 6.41 -48.31
N ALA A 4 31.27 6.56 -48.56
CA ALA A 4 31.86 6.37 -49.88
C ALA A 4 32.11 4.90 -50.26
N ALA A 5 32.05 3.96 -49.31
CA ALA A 5 32.36 2.55 -49.57
C ALA A 5 31.16 1.73 -50.13
N ILE A 6 29.93 2.26 -50.10
CA ILE A 6 28.72 1.52 -50.53
C ILE A 6 28.43 1.71 -52.03
N LEU A 7 28.99 2.74 -52.67
CA LEU A 7 28.75 3.04 -54.09
C LEU A 7 29.59 2.21 -55.08
N GLN A 8 30.52 1.37 -54.62
CA GLN A 8 31.33 0.51 -55.51
C GLN A 8 30.88 -0.95 -55.60
N LEU A 9 29.90 -1.41 -54.81
CA LEU A 9 29.40 -2.79 -54.87
C LEU A 9 28.12 -2.96 -55.71
N GLY A 10 27.61 -1.89 -56.33
CA GLY A 10 26.38 -1.92 -57.13
C GLY A 10 26.56 -2.28 -58.62
N HIS A 11 27.79 -2.44 -59.12
CA HIS A 11 28.03 -2.62 -60.56
C HIS A 11 28.48 -4.02 -60.99
N SER A 12 28.50 -5.00 -60.09
CA SER A 12 28.80 -6.38 -60.47
C SER A 12 28.26 -7.39 -59.47
N ILE A 13 26.96 -7.68 -59.50
CA ILE A 13 26.39 -9.01 -59.28
C ILE A 13 25.08 -9.06 -60.07
N GLY A 14 25.18 -9.46 -61.34
CA GLY A 14 24.10 -10.21 -61.98
C GLY A 14 24.18 -11.65 -61.49
N HIS A 15 23.03 -12.25 -61.21
CA HIS A 15 22.85 -13.64 -60.80
C HIS A 15 23.57 -14.08 -59.51
N THR A 16 22.82 -14.10 -58.39
CA THR A 16 22.77 -15.23 -57.44
C THR A 16 21.83 -14.90 -56.27
N ASN A 17 20.97 -15.85 -55.92
CA ASN A 17 20.13 -15.83 -54.72
C ASN A 17 21.01 -15.88 -53.47
N ALA A 18 20.95 -14.86 -52.62
CA ALA A 18 21.42 -14.94 -51.22
C ALA A 18 20.52 -14.08 -50.32
N PRO A 19 20.19 -14.52 -49.08
CA PRO A 19 19.26 -13.82 -48.19
C PRO A 19 19.92 -12.63 -47.49
N VAL A 20 19.10 -11.61 -47.17
CA VAL A 20 19.47 -10.40 -46.42
C VAL A 20 19.81 -10.75 -44.95
N PRO A 21 20.83 -10.14 -44.32
CA PRO A 21 21.17 -10.41 -42.91
C PRO A 21 20.08 -9.90 -41.93
N ASP A 22 19.73 -10.74 -40.95
CA ASP A 22 18.61 -10.56 -40.01
C ASP A 22 18.71 -9.32 -39.07
N GLU A 23 19.86 -8.67 -38.96
CA GLU A 23 20.04 -7.51 -38.07
C GLU A 23 19.43 -6.20 -38.61
N VAL A 24 19.16 -6.09 -39.92
CA VAL A 24 18.46 -4.92 -40.50
C VAL A 24 16.93 -5.12 -40.49
N ALA A 25 16.46 -6.36 -40.53
CA ALA A 25 15.04 -6.71 -40.50
C ALA A 25 14.40 -6.57 -39.11
N SER A 26 15.21 -6.66 -38.05
CA SER A 26 14.78 -6.49 -36.65
C SER A 26 14.55 -5.03 -36.28
N ALA A 27 15.42 -4.11 -36.71
CA ALA A 27 15.32 -2.68 -36.36
C ALA A 27 14.13 -1.95 -37.04
N ILE A 28 13.56 -2.52 -38.11
CA ILE A 28 12.38 -1.96 -38.79
C ILE A 28 11.06 -2.43 -38.13
N ARG A 29 11.06 -3.53 -37.37
CA ARG A 29 9.83 -4.15 -36.83
C ARG A 29 9.37 -3.63 -35.47
N GLU A 30 10.18 -2.87 -34.73
CA GLU A 30 9.85 -2.54 -33.33
C GLU A 30 9.15 -1.17 -33.09
N GLU A 31 9.00 -0.29 -34.09
CA GLU A 31 8.39 1.05 -33.86
C GLU A 31 7.11 1.41 -34.65
N LEU A 32 6.45 0.48 -35.34
CA LEU A 32 5.20 0.77 -36.09
C LEU A 32 4.09 -0.29 -35.92
N PRO A 33 3.51 -0.52 -34.72
CA PRO A 33 2.53 -1.60 -34.55
C PRO A 33 1.10 -1.24 -34.98
N ALA A 34 0.75 0.04 -35.11
CA ALA A 34 -0.66 0.44 -35.27
C ALA A 34 -1.09 0.80 -36.70
N THR A 35 -0.17 1.26 -37.56
CA THR A 35 -0.51 1.75 -38.91
C THR A 35 -0.12 0.78 -40.03
N GLU A 36 0.82 -0.15 -39.83
CA GLU A 36 1.22 -1.12 -40.86
C GLU A 36 0.16 -2.22 -41.06
N THR A 37 -0.60 -2.56 -40.02
CA THR A 37 -1.67 -3.57 -40.11
C THR A 37 -2.90 -3.06 -40.87
N GLU A 38 -3.19 -1.76 -40.78
CA GLU A 38 -4.24 -1.11 -41.58
C GLU A 38 -3.80 -0.92 -43.04
N PHE A 39 -2.54 -0.53 -43.28
CA PHE A 39 -2.01 -0.41 -44.65
C PHE A 39 -1.90 -1.77 -45.37
N ARG A 40 -1.44 -2.84 -44.70
CA ARG A 40 -1.46 -4.20 -45.29
C ARG A 40 -2.87 -4.74 -45.51
N ARG A 41 -3.84 -4.38 -44.66
CA ARG A 41 -5.26 -4.73 -44.88
C ARG A 41 -5.84 -3.98 -46.08
N LEU A 42 -5.49 -2.72 -46.26
CA LEU A 42 -5.88 -1.92 -47.43
C LEU A 42 -5.23 -2.43 -48.72
N ASP A 43 -3.94 -2.79 -48.71
CA ASP A 43 -3.25 -3.37 -49.88
C ASP A 43 -3.83 -4.72 -50.31
N VAL A 44 -4.13 -5.61 -49.34
CA VAL A 44 -4.75 -6.91 -49.64
C VAL A 44 -6.20 -6.75 -50.13
N GLN A 45 -6.97 -5.81 -49.57
CA GLN A 45 -8.31 -5.51 -50.07
C GLN A 45 -8.29 -4.87 -51.46
N PHE A 46 -7.30 -4.01 -51.76
CA PHE A 46 -7.14 -3.41 -53.09
C PHE A 46 -6.71 -4.44 -54.13
N ALA A 47 -5.79 -5.35 -53.79
CA ALA A 47 -5.38 -6.47 -54.64
C ALA A 47 -6.56 -7.44 -54.93
N LEU A 48 -7.38 -7.78 -53.92
CA LEU A 48 -8.57 -8.61 -54.08
C LEU A 48 -9.68 -7.92 -54.91
N LEU A 49 -9.80 -6.59 -54.80
CA LEU A 49 -10.72 -5.80 -55.63
C LEU A 49 -10.26 -5.76 -57.10
N LEU A 50 -8.94 -5.69 -57.35
CA LEU A 50 -8.36 -5.74 -58.69
C LEU A 50 -8.50 -7.14 -59.32
N GLU A 51 -8.25 -8.22 -58.59
CA GLU A 51 -8.46 -9.61 -59.06
C GLU A 51 -9.94 -9.89 -59.36
N ARG A 52 -10.87 -9.48 -58.48
CA ARG A 52 -12.32 -9.67 -58.72
C ARG A 52 -12.81 -8.89 -59.94
N ARG A 53 -12.23 -7.72 -60.22
CA ARG A 53 -12.57 -6.89 -61.37
C ARG A 53 -11.96 -7.42 -62.67
N ALA A 54 -10.76 -7.99 -62.63
CA ALA A 54 -10.15 -8.71 -63.75
C ALA A 54 -10.96 -9.98 -64.12
N HIS A 55 -11.36 -10.77 -63.13
CA HIS A 55 -12.15 -11.99 -63.35
C HIS A 55 -13.58 -11.72 -63.86
N PHE A 56 -14.16 -10.57 -63.48
CA PHE A 56 -15.45 -10.10 -64.00
C PHE A 56 -15.37 -9.62 -65.46
N LEU A 57 -14.24 -9.02 -65.87
CA LEU A 57 -14.00 -8.61 -67.25
C LEU A 57 -13.71 -9.81 -68.17
N GLU A 58 -12.96 -10.82 -67.72
CA GLU A 58 -12.75 -12.06 -68.49
C GLU A 58 -14.05 -12.86 -68.72
N ARG A 59 -14.93 -12.96 -67.72
CA ARG A 59 -16.23 -13.64 -67.86
C ARG A 59 -17.21 -12.90 -68.77
N ARG A 60 -17.10 -11.58 -68.89
CA ARG A 60 -18.03 -10.75 -69.67
C ARG A 60 -17.61 -10.57 -71.13
N TYR A 61 -16.32 -10.71 -71.45
CA TYR A 61 -15.78 -10.55 -72.80
C TYR A 61 -15.19 -11.83 -73.42
N GLY A 62 -15.03 -12.93 -72.65
CA GLY A 62 -14.47 -14.20 -73.12
C GLY A 62 -15.43 -15.15 -73.86
N CYS A 63 -16.69 -14.77 -74.11
CA CYS A 63 -17.70 -15.66 -74.73
C CYS A 63 -18.18 -15.23 -76.13
N ILE A 64 -17.40 -14.43 -76.89
CA ILE A 64 -17.75 -14.03 -78.27
C ILE A 64 -16.75 -14.61 -79.30
N SER A 65 -16.55 -15.93 -79.29
CA SER A 65 -15.70 -16.60 -80.30
C SER A 65 -16.16 -18.00 -80.74
N ALA A 66 -17.42 -18.36 -80.50
CA ALA A 66 -18.01 -19.56 -81.08
C ALA A 66 -19.46 -19.32 -81.50
N LEU A 67 -19.77 -19.67 -82.75
CA LEU A 67 -21.07 -19.74 -83.45
C LEU A 67 -21.26 -18.72 -84.60
N SER A 68 -20.67 -19.06 -85.75
CA SER A 68 -21.38 -19.02 -87.05
C SER A 68 -22.21 -20.31 -87.18
N PRO A 69 -23.20 -20.49 -88.11
CA PRO A 69 -23.42 -19.76 -89.37
C PRO A 69 -24.91 -19.45 -89.73
N HIS A 70 -25.12 -18.73 -90.84
CA HIS A 70 -26.33 -18.64 -91.68
C HIS A 70 -27.68 -18.14 -91.08
N ARG A 71 -28.09 -16.92 -91.43
CA ARG A 71 -29.26 -16.62 -92.30
C ARG A 71 -29.51 -15.11 -92.41
N GLN A 72 -29.74 -14.66 -93.64
CA GLN A 72 -30.20 -13.30 -93.97
C GLN A 72 -31.56 -12.98 -93.32
N ARG A 73 -31.71 -11.76 -92.77
CA ARG A 73 -32.81 -10.82 -93.08
C ARG A 73 -32.66 -9.51 -92.28
N ARG A 74 -32.54 -8.40 -93.00
CA ARG A 74 -32.64 -7.02 -92.48
C ARG A 74 -34.06 -6.75 -91.96
N SER A 75 -34.21 -6.18 -90.77
CA SER A 75 -35.41 -5.44 -90.32
C SER A 75 -35.10 -4.62 -89.05
N PRO A 76 -35.88 -3.58 -88.70
CA PRO A 76 -35.40 -2.25 -88.35
C PRO A 76 -35.29 -2.03 -86.84
N LYS A 77 -34.06 -2.07 -86.30
CA LYS A 77 -33.69 -1.58 -84.96
C LYS A 77 -32.31 -0.91 -84.97
N GLN A 78 -31.93 -0.30 -86.09
CA GLN A 78 -30.67 0.44 -86.23
C GLN A 78 -30.79 1.90 -85.77
N ASP A 79 -31.98 2.50 -85.81
CA ASP A 79 -32.12 3.96 -85.63
C ASP A 79 -32.02 4.45 -84.16
N GLU A 80 -32.21 3.59 -83.15
CA GLU A 80 -32.02 3.95 -81.73
C GLU A 80 -30.62 3.59 -81.20
N LEU A 81 -29.88 2.73 -81.90
CA LEU A 81 -28.49 2.38 -81.55
C LEU A 81 -27.48 3.38 -82.14
N GLU A 82 -27.82 4.04 -83.24
CA GLU A 82 -26.90 4.94 -83.97
C GLU A 82 -26.72 6.34 -83.34
N THR A 83 -27.57 6.76 -82.40
CA THR A 83 -27.44 8.08 -81.73
C THR A 83 -26.63 8.07 -80.43
N HIS A 84 -26.49 6.92 -79.77
CA HIS A 84 -25.70 6.78 -78.53
C HIS A 84 -24.27 6.30 -78.76
N VAL A 85 -24.03 5.55 -79.84
CA VAL A 85 -22.71 5.00 -80.18
C VAL A 85 -21.64 6.09 -80.45
N PRO A 86 -21.92 7.19 -81.17
CA PRO A 86 -20.92 8.23 -81.43
C PRO A 86 -20.50 8.97 -80.15
N LYS A 87 -21.45 9.30 -79.27
CA LYS A 87 -21.16 9.99 -78.00
C LYS A 87 -20.38 9.13 -77.01
N VAL A 88 -20.57 7.82 -77.04
CA VAL A 88 -19.79 6.86 -76.24
C VAL A 88 -18.39 6.68 -76.84
N ALA A 89 -18.27 6.61 -78.17
CA ALA A 89 -16.99 6.53 -78.86
C ALA A 89 -16.13 7.80 -78.69
N ASP A 90 -16.75 8.98 -78.69
CA ASP A 90 -16.07 10.26 -78.40
C ASP A 90 -15.56 10.31 -76.95
N ARG A 91 -16.37 9.86 -75.98
CA ARG A 91 -15.97 9.77 -74.56
C ARG A 91 -14.87 8.74 -74.34
N GLU A 92 -14.93 7.61 -75.05
CA GLU A 92 -13.88 6.59 -75.02
C GLU A 92 -12.57 7.14 -75.60
N SER A 93 -12.64 7.85 -76.72
CA SER A 93 -11.47 8.48 -77.36
C SER A 93 -10.85 9.55 -76.47
N GLN A 94 -11.68 10.38 -75.82
CA GLN A 94 -11.23 11.39 -74.86
C GLN A 94 -10.59 10.76 -73.61
N ALA A 95 -11.19 9.71 -73.06
CA ALA A 95 -10.62 8.98 -71.92
C ALA A 95 -9.28 8.30 -72.30
N ARG A 96 -9.19 7.75 -73.51
CA ARG A 96 -7.99 7.11 -74.04
C ARG A 96 -6.87 8.12 -74.31
N ALA A 97 -7.20 9.36 -74.66
CA ALA A 97 -6.24 10.44 -74.83
C ALA A 97 -5.72 10.99 -73.49
N GLN A 98 -6.54 10.98 -72.43
CA GLN A 98 -6.16 11.44 -71.08
C GLN A 98 -5.42 10.38 -70.26
N LEU A 99 -5.60 9.09 -70.56
CA LEU A 99 -5.00 7.99 -69.80
C LEU A 99 -3.46 8.07 -69.70
N PRO A 100 -2.70 8.35 -70.78
CA PRO A 100 -1.23 8.43 -70.70
C PRO A 100 -0.73 9.61 -69.84
N GLU A 101 -1.46 10.72 -69.83
CA GLU A 101 -1.14 11.89 -69.01
C GLU A 101 -1.34 11.58 -67.53
N ILE A 102 -2.45 10.94 -67.19
CA ILE A 102 -2.74 10.47 -65.83
C ILE A 102 -1.72 9.41 -65.40
N GLU A 103 -1.37 8.45 -66.26
CA GLU A 103 -0.36 7.44 -65.97
C GLU A 103 1.04 8.04 -65.76
N ALA A 104 1.43 9.04 -66.55
CA ALA A 104 2.69 9.76 -66.36
C ALA A 104 2.73 10.53 -65.04
N GLU A 105 1.64 11.18 -64.65
CA GLU A 105 1.53 11.85 -63.35
C GLU A 105 1.53 10.84 -62.19
N LEU A 106 0.87 9.70 -62.35
CA LEU A 106 0.88 8.60 -61.38
C LEU A 106 2.30 8.05 -61.20
N TYR A 107 3.06 7.89 -62.29
CA TYR A 107 4.47 7.46 -62.23
C TYR A 107 5.36 8.51 -61.55
N ARG A 108 5.17 9.81 -61.84
CA ARG A 108 5.90 10.90 -61.17
C ARG A 108 5.61 10.91 -59.67
N LEU A 109 4.33 10.81 -59.29
CA LEU A 109 3.93 10.77 -57.88
C LEU A 109 4.44 9.51 -57.18
N GLN A 110 4.45 8.36 -57.84
CA GLN A 110 5.05 7.13 -57.31
C GLN A 110 6.56 7.26 -57.11
N TYR A 111 7.25 8.00 -57.97
CA TYR A 111 8.70 8.26 -57.84
C TYR A 111 9.02 9.28 -56.73
N ASP A 112 8.23 10.34 -56.61
CA ASP A 112 8.46 11.40 -55.61
C ASP A 112 8.00 11.01 -54.20
N LEU A 113 7.00 10.12 -54.08
CA LEU A 113 6.43 9.70 -52.80
C LEU A 113 7.49 9.11 -51.83
N PRO A 114 8.39 8.18 -52.23
CA PRO A 114 9.47 7.71 -51.38
C PRO A 114 10.38 8.83 -50.85
N LEU A 115 10.71 9.81 -51.69
CA LEU A 115 11.55 10.94 -51.30
C LEU A 115 10.85 11.83 -50.27
N ILE A 116 9.57 12.12 -50.47
CA ILE A 116 8.75 12.91 -49.54
C ILE A 116 8.58 12.17 -48.21
N LEU A 117 8.33 10.86 -48.24
CA LEU A 117 8.24 10.04 -47.02
C LEU A 117 9.57 10.04 -46.25
N ALA A 118 10.71 9.89 -46.93
CA ALA A 118 12.02 9.97 -46.30
C ALA A 118 12.31 11.36 -45.70
N ASN A 119 11.85 12.43 -46.36
CA ASN A 119 11.95 13.80 -45.83
C ASN A 119 11.07 14.00 -44.60
N ARG A 120 9.84 13.47 -44.61
CA ARG A 120 8.93 13.48 -43.47
C ARG A 120 9.53 12.74 -42.27
N MET A 121 10.07 11.54 -42.47
CA MET A 121 10.74 10.77 -41.41
C MET A 121 11.93 11.53 -40.82
N ARG A 122 12.77 12.15 -41.67
CA ARG A 122 13.89 12.99 -41.21
C ARG A 122 13.41 14.23 -40.44
N ALA A 123 12.35 14.89 -40.90
CA ALA A 123 11.77 16.05 -40.22
C ALA A 123 11.15 15.67 -38.88
N ALA A 124 10.41 14.55 -38.81
CA ALA A 124 9.85 14.00 -37.58
C ALA A 124 10.95 13.68 -36.56
N GLY A 125 11.99 12.95 -36.98
CA GLY A 125 13.12 12.64 -36.09
C GLY A 125 13.89 13.88 -35.59
N ARG A 126 13.98 14.95 -36.39
CA ARG A 126 14.53 16.24 -35.91
C ARG A 126 13.59 16.91 -34.91
N TRP A 127 12.30 16.92 -35.18
CA TRP A 127 11.30 17.50 -34.27
C TRP A 127 11.30 16.79 -32.91
N ASP A 128 11.34 15.46 -32.88
CA ASP A 128 11.42 14.69 -31.63
C ASP A 128 12.68 15.04 -30.82
N ARG A 129 13.83 15.15 -31.50
CA ARG A 129 15.09 15.56 -30.85
C ARG A 129 15.02 16.98 -30.28
N TYR A 130 14.47 17.94 -31.02
CA TYR A 130 14.32 19.32 -30.54
C TYR A 130 13.34 19.39 -29.37
N ARG A 131 12.18 18.73 -29.49
CA ARG A 131 11.18 18.63 -28.41
C ARG A 131 11.78 18.01 -27.14
N ALA A 132 12.59 16.96 -27.27
CA ALA A 132 13.29 16.36 -26.16
C ALA A 132 14.40 17.26 -25.60
N ALA A 133 15.06 18.08 -26.41
CA ALA A 133 16.11 19.01 -25.98
C ALA A 133 15.54 20.21 -25.21
N ILE A 134 14.38 20.72 -25.60
CA ILE A 134 13.69 21.84 -24.93
C ILE A 134 12.63 21.39 -23.92
N ALA A 135 12.63 20.11 -23.53
CA ALA A 135 11.66 19.57 -22.60
C ALA A 135 11.71 20.37 -21.27
N PRO A 136 10.55 20.72 -20.66
CA PRO A 136 10.52 21.61 -19.49
C PRO A 136 11.46 21.21 -18.35
N HIS A 137 11.58 19.90 -18.09
CA HIS A 137 12.44 19.37 -17.03
C HIS A 137 13.96 19.56 -17.28
N LYS A 138 14.40 19.92 -18.49
CA LYS A 138 15.79 20.28 -18.80
C LYS A 138 16.09 21.76 -18.62
N LEU A 139 15.04 22.58 -18.49
CA LEU A 139 15.14 24.02 -18.28
C LEU A 139 15.01 24.40 -16.79
N LEU A 140 14.62 23.44 -15.95
CA LEU A 140 14.54 23.63 -14.51
C LEU A 140 15.95 23.62 -13.89
N PRO A 141 16.25 24.54 -12.96
CA PRO A 141 17.42 24.44 -12.09
C PRO A 141 17.46 23.12 -11.31
N GLU A 142 18.66 22.66 -10.96
CA GLU A 142 18.86 21.40 -10.25
C GLU A 142 18.14 21.39 -8.88
N GLU A 143 18.06 22.54 -8.23
CA GLU A 143 17.39 22.72 -6.93
C GLU A 143 15.89 22.43 -7.05
N LEU A 144 15.24 22.91 -8.10
CA LEU A 144 13.81 22.66 -8.32
C LEU A 144 13.55 21.20 -8.67
N ILE A 145 14.43 20.57 -9.44
CA ILE A 145 14.32 19.13 -9.72
C ILE A 145 14.50 18.35 -8.43
N ARG A 146 15.49 18.69 -7.58
CA ARG A 146 15.70 18.05 -6.28
C ARG A 146 14.45 18.14 -5.41
N GLU A 147 13.83 19.31 -5.30
CA GLU A 147 12.56 19.47 -4.59
C GLU A 147 11.48 18.57 -5.19
N VAL A 148 11.28 18.60 -6.51
CA VAL A 148 10.31 17.70 -7.16
C VAL A 148 10.58 16.22 -6.82
N LEU A 149 11.84 15.79 -6.77
CA LEU A 149 12.21 14.42 -6.40
C LEU A 149 11.91 14.10 -4.92
N LEU A 150 12.17 15.04 -4.01
CA LEU A 150 11.85 14.88 -2.58
C LEU A 150 10.35 14.73 -2.34
N TRP A 151 9.52 15.41 -3.13
CA TRP A 151 8.07 15.29 -3.06
C TRP A 151 7.54 14.04 -3.79
N ALA A 152 8.18 13.64 -4.89
CA ALA A 152 7.75 12.50 -5.69
C ALA A 152 8.15 11.14 -5.09
N ILE A 153 9.26 11.08 -4.35
CA ILE A 153 9.80 9.84 -3.78
C ILE A 153 9.52 9.82 -2.28
N THR A 154 8.39 9.25 -1.91
CA THR A 154 8.00 9.08 -0.50
C THR A 154 8.14 7.64 -0.01
N ASP A 155 8.29 6.68 -0.93
CA ASP A 155 8.49 5.26 -0.60
C ASP A 155 9.88 5.01 0.00
N PRO A 156 10.06 4.03 0.92
CA PRO A 156 11.38 3.63 1.38
C PRO A 156 12.18 2.90 0.30
N VAL A 157 13.50 2.82 0.47
CA VAL A 157 14.41 2.02 -0.36
C VAL A 157 14.14 0.53 -0.11
N ALA A 158 13.28 -0.06 -0.95
CA ALA A 158 12.87 -1.46 -0.84
C ALA A 158 13.93 -2.46 -1.36
N ILE A 159 14.26 -3.47 -0.55
CA ILE A 159 15.25 -4.51 -0.82
C ILE A 159 14.69 -5.89 -0.42
N PRO A 160 14.47 -6.83 -1.37
CA PRO A 160 14.48 -6.63 -2.81
C PRO A 160 13.34 -5.69 -3.23
N ALA A 161 13.43 -5.13 -4.44
CA ALA A 161 12.27 -4.47 -5.03
C ALA A 161 11.16 -5.52 -5.19
N GLU A 162 10.08 -5.40 -4.41
CA GLU A 162 8.99 -6.36 -4.46
C GLU A 162 8.36 -6.37 -5.85
N ALA A 163 7.96 -7.55 -6.33
CA ALA A 163 7.24 -7.69 -7.59
C ALA A 163 5.90 -6.95 -7.47
N GLY A 164 5.77 -5.83 -8.19
CA GLY A 164 4.56 -5.01 -8.20
C GLY A 164 4.73 -3.60 -7.63
N LEU A 165 5.72 -3.38 -6.76
CA LEU A 165 6.09 -2.03 -6.32
C LEU A 165 7.07 -1.45 -7.34
N ARG A 166 6.62 -0.45 -8.12
CA ARG A 166 7.54 0.36 -8.93
C ARG A 166 8.54 0.99 -7.98
N ASN A 167 9.82 0.61 -8.08
CA ASN A 167 10.87 1.32 -7.36
C ASN A 167 10.99 2.72 -7.97
N THR A 168 10.30 3.69 -7.38
CA THR A 168 10.14 5.06 -7.88
C THR A 168 11.50 5.67 -8.20
N ARG A 169 12.48 5.46 -7.31
CA ARG A 169 13.87 5.90 -7.51
C ARG A 169 14.48 5.32 -8.77
N MET A 170 14.32 4.03 -9.00
CA MET A 170 14.86 3.37 -10.20
C MET A 170 14.14 3.86 -11.46
N SER A 171 12.82 4.00 -11.45
CA SER A 171 12.06 4.55 -12.58
C SER A 171 12.47 5.99 -12.91
N ILE A 172 12.56 6.86 -11.90
CA ILE A 172 13.00 8.25 -12.04
C ILE A 172 14.45 8.33 -12.54
N SER A 173 15.33 7.42 -12.09
CA SER A 173 16.71 7.35 -12.56
C SER A 173 16.85 7.02 -14.06
N GLN A 174 15.78 6.59 -14.73
CA GLN A 174 15.76 6.32 -16.17
C GLN A 174 15.21 7.48 -17.00
N VAL A 175 14.71 8.55 -16.39
CA VAL A 175 14.16 9.71 -17.12
C VAL A 175 15.26 10.41 -17.94
N CYS A 176 16.35 10.82 -17.28
CA CYS A 176 17.53 11.38 -17.94
C CYS A 176 18.76 11.30 -17.03
N SER A 177 19.95 11.58 -17.59
CA SER A 177 21.21 11.58 -16.83
C SER A 177 21.25 12.63 -15.71
N ALA A 178 20.65 13.81 -15.92
CA ALA A 178 20.58 14.87 -14.93
C ALA A 178 19.77 14.44 -13.70
N TRP A 179 18.57 13.88 -13.92
CA TRP A 179 17.73 13.36 -12.84
C TRP A 179 18.40 12.24 -12.07
N ARG A 180 19.08 11.33 -12.78
CA ARG A 180 19.89 10.28 -12.14
C ARG A 180 21.00 10.88 -11.27
N SER A 181 21.71 11.89 -11.76
CA SER A 181 22.79 12.55 -11.03
C SER A 181 22.28 13.21 -9.75
N ILE A 182 21.21 14.01 -9.85
CA ILE A 182 20.57 14.67 -8.70
C ILE A 182 20.09 13.62 -7.69
N LEU A 183 19.42 12.56 -8.17
CA LEU A 183 18.95 11.47 -7.33
C LEU A 183 20.09 10.75 -6.60
N THR A 184 21.24 10.53 -7.25
CA THR A 184 22.40 9.88 -6.62
C THR A 184 23.17 10.78 -5.65
N THR A 185 23.10 12.09 -5.82
CA THR A 185 23.82 13.09 -5.02
C THR A 185 22.98 13.69 -3.90
N THR A 186 21.68 13.40 -3.85
CA THR A 186 20.76 13.87 -2.80
C THR A 186 20.58 12.80 -1.72
N PRO A 187 21.24 12.92 -0.55
CA PRO A 187 21.28 11.82 0.44
C PRO A 187 19.95 11.58 1.15
N GLU A 188 19.12 12.61 1.27
CA GLU A 188 17.79 12.58 1.89
C GLU A 188 16.87 11.54 1.24
N LEU A 189 17.04 11.28 -0.05
CA LEU A 189 16.27 10.30 -0.81
C LEU A 189 16.64 8.85 -0.48
N TRP A 190 17.75 8.63 0.24
CA TRP A 190 18.31 7.30 0.50
C TRP A 190 18.28 6.90 1.97
N LYS A 191 17.79 7.76 2.88
CA LYS A 191 17.90 7.55 4.34
C LYS A 191 17.01 6.43 4.92
N ASP A 192 15.93 6.05 4.22
CA ASP A 192 14.92 5.12 4.71
C ASP A 192 15.00 3.79 3.94
N PHE A 193 15.35 2.69 4.60
CA PHE A 193 15.49 1.36 4.00
C PHE A 193 14.42 0.39 4.50
N ALA A 194 13.79 -0.33 3.57
CA ALA A 194 12.88 -1.43 3.87
C ALA A 194 13.46 -2.72 3.29
N VAL A 195 13.94 -3.61 4.16
CA VAL A 195 14.65 -4.84 3.79
C VAL A 195 13.81 -6.05 4.15
N SER A 196 13.38 -6.83 3.17
CA SER A 196 12.63 -8.07 3.34
C SER A 196 13.43 -9.26 2.82
N TYR A 197 13.41 -10.38 3.54
CA TYR A 197 14.06 -11.62 3.11
C TYR A 197 13.33 -12.86 3.66
N THR A 198 13.48 -14.00 2.98
CA THR A 198 12.85 -15.28 3.37
C THR A 198 13.90 -16.32 3.77
N THR A 199 14.95 -16.42 2.96
CA THR A 199 16.05 -17.37 3.10
C THR A 199 17.36 -16.68 3.45
N GLN A 200 18.34 -17.42 3.97
CA GLN A 200 19.68 -16.90 4.21
C GLN A 200 20.37 -16.40 2.93
N ALA A 201 20.14 -17.06 1.79
CA ALA A 201 20.67 -16.61 0.51
C ALA A 201 20.07 -15.26 0.10
N SER A 202 18.77 -15.06 0.33
CA SER A 202 18.11 -13.76 0.09
C SER A 202 18.56 -12.68 1.07
N GLU A 203 18.82 -13.04 2.34
CA GLU A 203 19.38 -12.14 3.36
C GLU A 203 20.75 -11.61 2.93
N LEU A 204 21.65 -12.49 2.49
CA LEU A 204 22.98 -12.11 2.01
C LEU A 204 22.91 -11.18 0.79
N ARG A 205 22.03 -11.48 -0.17
CA ARG A 205 21.82 -10.62 -1.35
C ARG A 205 21.27 -9.26 -0.97
N ALA A 206 20.27 -9.23 -0.08
CA ALA A 206 19.68 -8.01 0.43
C ALA A 206 20.73 -7.14 1.14
N THR A 207 21.53 -7.73 2.03
CA THR A 207 22.63 -7.05 2.73
C THR A 207 23.64 -6.47 1.73
N ARG A 208 24.02 -7.21 0.69
CA ARG A 208 24.95 -6.72 -0.35
C ARG A 208 24.37 -5.53 -1.12
N LEU A 209 23.09 -5.59 -1.49
CA LEU A 209 22.43 -4.48 -2.18
C LEU A 209 22.32 -3.25 -1.29
N ALA A 210 21.96 -3.45 -0.02
CA ALA A 210 21.86 -2.37 0.95
C ALA A 210 23.22 -1.68 1.15
N ASN A 211 24.30 -2.46 1.30
CA ASN A 211 25.66 -1.94 1.40
C ASN A 211 26.15 -1.22 0.13
N HIS A 212 25.56 -1.51 -1.03
CA HIS A 212 25.84 -0.75 -2.26
C HIS A 212 25.13 0.62 -2.28
N TRP A 213 23.99 0.75 -1.62
CA TRP A 213 23.18 1.98 -1.60
C TRP A 213 23.44 2.87 -0.39
N LEU A 214 23.83 2.30 0.74
CA LEU A 214 24.15 3.03 1.98
C LEU A 214 25.13 4.21 1.80
N PRO A 215 26.21 4.12 0.99
CA PRO A 215 27.11 5.26 0.78
C PRO A 215 26.41 6.52 0.25
N ARG A 216 25.27 6.38 -0.44
CA ARG A 216 24.48 7.51 -0.97
C ARG A 216 23.81 8.33 0.13
N CYS A 217 23.66 7.78 1.33
CA CYS A 217 23.03 8.45 2.47
C CYS A 217 23.96 9.49 3.14
N GLY A 218 25.24 9.56 2.74
CA GLY A 218 26.20 10.47 3.37
C GLY A 218 26.26 10.24 4.88
N ASN A 219 26.02 11.28 5.68
CA ASN A 219 25.92 11.25 7.15
C ASN A 219 24.48 11.40 7.68
N PHE A 220 23.46 11.25 6.84
CA PHE A 220 22.07 11.40 7.30
C PHE A 220 21.68 10.35 8.35
N PRO A 221 20.80 10.71 9.30
CA PRO A 221 20.16 9.74 10.19
C PRO A 221 19.37 8.71 9.39
N LEU A 222 19.51 7.44 9.75
CA LEU A 222 18.97 6.31 9.00
C LEU A 222 17.73 5.72 9.69
N THR A 223 16.78 5.27 8.86
CA THR A 223 15.64 4.47 9.28
C THR A 223 15.72 3.10 8.62
N PHE A 224 15.80 2.04 9.42
CA PHE A 224 15.79 0.66 8.91
C PHE A 224 14.49 -0.04 9.31
N SER A 225 13.83 -0.65 8.33
CA SER A 225 12.72 -1.57 8.52
C SER A 225 13.09 -2.92 7.94
N ILE A 226 13.32 -3.92 8.79
CA ILE A 226 13.83 -5.24 8.41
C ILE A 226 12.78 -6.29 8.73
N GLU A 227 12.35 -7.04 7.72
CA GLU A 227 11.33 -8.07 7.86
C GLU A 227 11.84 -9.43 7.34
N ARG A 228 11.84 -10.44 8.21
CA ARG A 228 11.95 -11.83 7.76
C ARG A 228 10.58 -12.40 7.44
N LYS A 229 10.25 -12.55 6.15
CA LYS A 229 9.01 -13.19 5.68
C LYS A 229 9.08 -14.70 5.90
N SER A 230 7.97 -15.30 6.32
CA SER A 230 7.84 -16.76 6.42
C SER A 230 7.69 -17.38 5.03
N GLU A 231 8.36 -18.50 4.78
CA GLU A 231 8.17 -19.24 3.53
C GLU A 231 6.75 -19.82 3.46
N PRO A 232 6.03 -19.66 2.33
CA PRO A 232 4.66 -20.16 2.16
C PRO A 232 4.55 -21.69 2.05
N HIS A 233 5.66 -22.45 2.02
CA HIS A 233 5.65 -23.88 1.69
C HIS A 233 6.35 -24.81 2.70
N VAL A 234 6.78 -24.32 3.87
CA VAL A 234 7.29 -25.23 4.91
C VAL A 234 6.12 -25.68 5.78
N THR A 235 5.66 -26.90 5.53
CA THR A 235 4.73 -27.62 6.40
C THR A 235 5.24 -27.62 7.83
N HIS A 236 4.31 -27.42 8.76
CA HIS A 236 4.53 -27.12 10.19
C HIS A 236 5.29 -28.19 11.00
N ALA A 237 5.78 -29.27 10.37
CA ALA A 237 6.47 -30.39 11.03
C ALA A 237 8.00 -30.24 11.09
N ASP A 238 8.64 -29.52 10.16
CA ASP A 238 10.12 -29.43 10.10
C ASP A 238 10.71 -28.15 10.74
N ALA A 239 9.85 -27.29 11.30
CA ALA A 239 10.27 -26.04 11.95
C ALA A 239 11.12 -26.24 13.23
N GLY A 240 11.17 -27.47 13.77
CA GLY A 240 12.05 -27.85 14.88
C GLY A 240 13.53 -27.96 14.49
N THR A 241 13.84 -27.94 13.20
CA THR A 241 15.21 -28.11 12.66
C THR A 241 15.55 -27.07 11.59
N LEU A 242 15.05 -25.84 11.73
CA LEU A 242 15.75 -24.70 11.13
C LEU A 242 17.11 -24.64 11.82
N THR A 243 18.11 -25.24 11.17
CA THR A 243 19.51 -25.17 11.55
C THR A 243 19.79 -23.71 11.86
N ILE A 244 20.07 -23.42 13.14
CA ILE A 244 20.39 -22.09 13.66
C ILE A 244 21.64 -21.65 12.89
N SER A 245 21.42 -20.95 11.79
CA SER A 245 22.53 -20.49 10.99
C SER A 245 23.24 -19.43 11.80
N GLN A 246 24.47 -19.72 12.22
CA GLN A 246 25.27 -18.86 13.11
C GLN A 246 25.58 -17.49 12.50
N ARG A 247 25.32 -17.27 11.21
CA ARG A 247 25.59 -16.00 10.51
C ARG A 247 24.31 -15.20 10.33
N ASP A 248 24.18 -14.14 11.13
CA ASP A 248 23.18 -13.09 10.98
C ASP A 248 23.82 -11.93 10.21
N TYR A 249 23.57 -11.88 8.90
CA TYR A 249 24.13 -10.83 8.04
C TYR A 249 23.45 -9.49 8.31
N MET A 250 22.14 -9.49 8.65
CA MET A 250 21.41 -8.26 8.97
C MET A 250 21.98 -7.54 10.19
N VAL A 251 22.24 -8.26 11.28
CA VAL A 251 22.82 -7.63 12.48
C VAL A 251 24.26 -7.21 12.18
N ASN A 252 25.12 -8.15 11.79
CA ASN A 252 26.56 -7.92 11.72
C ASN A 252 27.01 -7.03 10.56
N SER A 253 26.39 -7.16 9.38
CA SER A 253 26.83 -6.49 8.16
C SER A 253 25.99 -5.29 7.76
N PHE A 254 24.84 -5.09 8.40
CA PHE A 254 23.92 -4.00 8.06
C PHE A 254 23.61 -3.10 9.26
N ILE A 255 23.16 -3.64 10.40
CA ILE A 255 22.86 -2.83 11.60
C ILE A 255 24.13 -2.34 12.29
N THR A 256 25.02 -3.24 12.70
CA THR A 256 26.19 -2.91 13.52
C THR A 256 27.05 -1.78 12.93
N PRO A 257 27.38 -1.76 11.62
CA PRO A 257 28.21 -0.70 11.05
C PRO A 257 27.52 0.67 11.00
N ASN A 258 26.18 0.69 11.01
CA ASN A 258 25.39 1.91 10.85
C ASN A 258 24.72 2.37 12.15
N ALA A 259 24.91 1.62 13.24
CA ALA A 259 24.22 1.83 14.51
C ALA A 259 24.32 3.27 15.05
N PRO A 260 25.49 3.97 15.01
CA PRO A 260 25.59 5.33 15.56
C PRO A 260 24.74 6.36 14.82
N ARG A 261 24.29 6.03 13.61
CA ARG A 261 23.46 6.86 12.75
C ARG A 261 22.02 6.37 12.67
N LEU A 262 21.66 5.28 13.34
CA LEU A 262 20.31 4.76 13.32
C LEU A 262 19.42 5.61 14.21
N LYS A 263 18.45 6.29 13.56
CA LYS A 263 17.41 7.06 14.22
C LYS A 263 16.21 6.18 14.56
N GLU A 264 15.86 5.27 13.67
CA GLU A 264 14.72 4.38 13.83
C GLU A 264 15.08 2.96 13.33
N LEU A 265 14.84 1.97 14.19
CA LEU A 265 15.05 0.56 13.87
C LEU A 265 13.76 -0.21 14.09
N ARG A 266 13.17 -0.71 13.00
CA ARG A 266 12.10 -1.71 13.00
C ARG A 266 12.68 -3.03 12.53
N ALA A 267 12.59 -4.08 13.32
CA ALA A 267 13.14 -5.37 12.96
C ALA A 267 12.26 -6.53 13.42
N VAL A 268 11.96 -7.44 12.49
CA VAL A 268 11.29 -8.71 12.73
C VAL A 268 12.30 -9.83 12.62
N PHE A 269 12.74 -10.35 13.77
CA PHE A 269 13.91 -11.19 13.92
C PHE A 269 13.62 -12.57 14.50
N SER A 270 14.60 -13.47 14.33
CA SER A 270 14.67 -14.71 15.11
C SER A 270 15.21 -14.41 16.52
N LEU A 271 15.02 -15.33 17.47
CA LEU A 271 15.57 -15.17 18.82
C LEU A 271 17.09 -14.95 18.81
N ASN A 272 17.84 -15.72 18.02
CA ASN A 272 19.30 -15.60 17.92
C ASN A 272 19.75 -14.24 17.35
N SER A 273 19.05 -13.72 16.32
CA SER A 273 19.35 -12.40 15.76
C SER A 273 19.06 -11.29 16.77
N ALA A 274 17.97 -11.43 17.53
CA ALA A 274 17.64 -10.52 18.63
C ALA A 274 18.71 -10.57 19.71
N GLU A 275 19.08 -11.74 20.23
CA GLU A 275 20.16 -11.90 21.23
C GLU A 275 21.47 -11.24 20.79
N LYS A 276 21.86 -11.34 19.52
CA LYS A 276 23.06 -10.67 19.00
C LYS A 276 22.93 -9.16 18.95
N LEU A 277 21.78 -8.64 18.49
CA LEU A 277 21.51 -7.20 18.48
C LEU A 277 21.57 -6.66 19.92
N LEU A 278 20.98 -7.40 20.83
CA LEU A 278 20.86 -7.13 22.26
C LEU A 278 22.22 -7.20 22.99
N ALA A 279 23.12 -8.08 22.55
CA ALA A 279 24.47 -8.24 23.08
C ALA A 279 25.54 -7.32 22.44
N MET A 280 25.16 -6.37 21.59
CA MET A 280 26.11 -5.39 21.04
C MET A 280 26.72 -4.51 22.15
N PRO A 281 27.76 -3.71 21.88
CA PRO A 281 28.28 -2.73 22.85
C PRO A 281 27.32 -1.54 23.05
N SER A 282 27.28 -0.99 24.26
CA SER A 282 26.32 0.05 24.67
C SER A 282 26.43 1.39 23.93
N ALA A 283 27.57 1.67 23.29
CA ALA A 283 27.83 2.93 22.55
C ALA A 283 27.46 2.84 21.06
N SER A 284 26.64 1.86 20.68
CA SER A 284 26.29 1.67 19.27
C SER A 284 25.14 2.56 18.81
N PHE A 285 24.26 3.08 19.67
CA PHE A 285 23.00 3.72 19.26
C PHE A 285 22.82 5.12 19.85
N ASP A 286 23.62 6.08 19.36
CA ASP A 286 23.70 7.44 19.92
C ASP A 286 22.49 8.31 19.60
N ILE A 287 21.91 8.15 18.40
CA ILE A 287 20.79 8.98 17.91
C ILE A 287 19.47 8.22 17.77
N LEU A 288 19.39 6.99 18.32
CA LEU A 288 18.21 6.15 18.19
C LEU A 288 17.05 6.75 18.99
N GLU A 289 15.97 7.10 18.30
CA GLU A 289 14.74 7.65 18.87
C GLU A 289 13.63 6.61 18.99
N LYS A 290 13.58 5.65 18.05
CA LYS A 290 12.53 4.63 17.99
C LYS A 290 13.07 3.23 17.76
N LEU A 291 12.60 2.29 18.56
CA LEU A 291 12.96 0.88 18.49
C LEU A 291 11.68 0.02 18.43
N HIS A 292 11.49 -0.70 17.33
CA HIS A 292 10.42 -1.67 17.18
C HIS A 292 11.03 -3.05 16.89
N LEU A 293 11.00 -3.95 17.87
CA LEU A 293 11.55 -5.30 17.76
C LEU A 293 10.43 -6.33 17.88
N THR A 294 10.31 -7.21 16.90
CA THR A 294 9.41 -8.36 16.94
C THR A 294 10.22 -9.64 16.80
N ILE A 295 10.15 -10.51 17.80
CA ILE A 295 10.86 -11.78 17.84
C ILE A 295 9.88 -12.90 17.49
N LYS A 296 10.09 -13.53 16.34
CA LYS A 296 9.35 -14.72 15.90
C LYS A 296 9.90 -15.94 16.65
N TYR A 297 9.25 -16.33 17.74
CA TYR A 297 9.56 -17.52 18.54
C TYR A 297 8.34 -18.45 18.63
N ARG A 298 8.56 -19.78 18.68
CA ARG A 298 7.50 -20.79 18.49
C ARG A 298 7.28 -21.81 19.62
N PRO A 299 8.13 -21.95 20.64
CA PRO A 299 7.67 -22.54 21.89
C PRO A 299 6.91 -21.49 22.71
N ILE A 300 5.60 -21.69 22.88
CA ILE A 300 4.73 -20.79 23.65
C ILE A 300 5.05 -20.89 25.17
N SER A 301 5.55 -22.04 25.64
CA SER A 301 5.67 -22.35 27.06
C SER A 301 7.05 -22.15 27.71
N SER A 302 8.07 -21.70 26.98
CA SER A 302 9.42 -21.55 27.57
C SER A 302 9.71 -20.10 27.95
N PHE A 303 10.19 -19.90 29.18
CA PHE A 303 10.76 -18.62 29.61
C PHE A 303 12.02 -18.28 28.82
N ILE A 304 12.06 -17.06 28.27
CA ILE A 304 13.23 -16.54 27.57
C ILE A 304 13.97 -15.60 28.51
N ASP A 305 15.14 -16.04 28.94
CA ASP A 305 16.09 -15.20 29.67
C ASP A 305 17.12 -14.61 28.71
N PHE A 306 17.11 -13.29 28.56
CA PHE A 306 18.16 -12.59 27.84
C PHE A 306 19.41 -12.54 28.72
N LYS A 307 20.35 -13.47 28.46
CA LYS A 307 21.58 -13.67 29.27
C LYS A 307 22.54 -12.47 29.34
N SER A 308 22.29 -11.40 28.59
CA SER A 308 23.17 -10.23 28.50
C SER A 308 22.40 -8.94 28.78
N PRO A 309 22.88 -8.08 29.70
CA PRO A 309 22.25 -6.79 29.96
C PRO A 309 22.34 -5.88 28.73
N LEU A 310 21.24 -5.21 28.43
CA LEU A 310 21.04 -4.58 27.12
C LEU A 310 21.61 -3.17 27.01
N ILE A 311 21.96 -2.84 25.77
CA ILE A 311 22.64 -1.60 25.35
C ILE A 311 21.82 -0.33 25.38
N PHE A 312 20.49 -0.44 25.27
CA PHE A 312 19.65 0.71 24.99
C PHE A 312 19.56 1.68 26.16
N THR A 313 19.94 1.27 27.38
CA THR A 313 20.14 2.18 28.53
C THR A 313 20.97 3.42 28.19
N ARG A 314 21.91 3.31 27.23
CA ARG A 314 22.78 4.41 26.80
C ARG A 314 22.36 5.06 25.48
N SER A 315 21.15 4.83 25.01
CA SER A 315 20.56 5.58 23.89
C SER A 315 19.84 6.82 24.44
N PRO A 316 20.48 8.00 24.49
CA PRO A 316 19.95 9.17 25.22
C PRO A 316 18.71 9.79 24.56
N LEU A 317 18.44 9.46 23.30
CA LEU A 317 17.30 9.98 22.54
C LEU A 317 16.14 8.99 22.41
N LEU A 318 16.27 7.76 22.92
CA LEU A 318 15.28 6.70 22.74
C LEU A 318 14.01 7.02 23.53
N ARG A 319 12.89 7.18 22.83
CA ARG A 319 11.60 7.62 23.41
C ARG A 319 10.43 6.70 23.06
N ASP A 320 10.52 5.96 21.95
CA ASP A 320 9.49 5.04 21.49
C ASP A 320 10.05 3.62 21.44
N VAL A 321 9.53 2.73 22.27
CA VAL A 321 9.92 1.32 22.27
C VAL A 321 8.68 0.46 22.06
N THR A 322 8.80 -0.48 21.14
CA THR A 322 7.82 -1.52 20.88
C THR A 322 8.54 -2.85 20.83
N PHE A 323 8.19 -3.77 21.72
CA PHE A 323 8.83 -5.06 21.85
C PHE A 323 7.79 -6.17 21.85
N TRP A 324 7.90 -7.09 20.90
CA TRP A 324 6.98 -8.21 20.72
C TRP A 324 7.73 -9.53 20.82
N LEU A 325 7.34 -10.35 21.78
CA LEU A 325 7.87 -11.70 21.94
C LEU A 325 6.72 -12.64 22.28
N ARG A 326 6.63 -13.77 21.56
CA ARG A 326 5.69 -14.84 21.94
C ARG A 326 6.30 -15.68 23.06
N GLY A 327 5.57 -15.82 24.17
CA GLY A 327 5.98 -16.54 25.38
C GLY A 327 6.33 -15.63 26.56
N HIS A 328 6.87 -16.23 27.62
CA HIS A 328 7.22 -15.53 28.86
C HIS A 328 8.61 -14.89 28.81
N TYR A 329 8.73 -13.65 29.27
CA TYR A 329 10.00 -12.96 29.49
C TYR A 329 9.89 -11.95 30.64
N ASN A 330 11.02 -11.60 31.23
CA ASN A 330 11.07 -10.49 32.18
C ASN A 330 11.31 -9.18 31.42
N PRO A 331 10.35 -8.24 31.37
CA PRO A 331 10.53 -6.99 30.65
C PRO A 331 11.61 -6.10 31.29
N LEU A 332 11.93 -6.26 32.58
CA LEU A 332 13.00 -5.50 33.22
C LEU A 332 14.39 -5.90 32.71
N HIS A 333 14.54 -7.12 32.18
CA HIS A 333 15.79 -7.54 31.53
C HIS A 333 16.02 -6.74 30.23
N LEU A 334 14.99 -6.07 29.69
CA LEU A 334 15.10 -5.20 28.51
C LEU A 334 16.07 -4.02 28.67
N SER A 335 16.47 -3.67 29.92
CA SER A 335 17.44 -2.61 30.25
C SER A 335 17.31 -1.39 29.32
N LEU A 336 16.12 -0.80 29.29
CA LEU A 336 15.79 0.37 28.50
C LEU A 336 16.04 1.65 29.32
N PRO A 337 16.16 2.83 28.69
CA PRO A 337 16.21 4.10 29.40
C PRO A 337 14.80 4.51 29.83
N TRP A 338 14.19 3.72 30.71
CA TRP A 338 12.78 3.80 31.11
C TRP A 338 12.32 5.22 31.46
N GLY A 339 13.16 5.97 32.17
CA GLY A 339 12.87 7.32 32.64
C GLY A 339 12.52 8.35 31.57
N GLN A 340 12.99 8.16 30.33
CA GLN A 340 12.79 9.12 29.23
C GLN A 340 11.78 8.63 28.16
N LEU A 341 11.26 7.41 28.31
CA LEU A 341 10.32 6.83 27.35
C LEU A 341 8.98 7.57 27.40
N THR A 342 8.47 7.94 26.21
CA THR A 342 7.15 8.56 26.03
C THR A 342 6.14 7.57 25.45
N ARG A 343 6.62 6.56 24.72
CA ARG A 343 5.79 5.50 24.15
C ARG A 343 6.41 4.14 24.41
N LEU A 344 5.63 3.24 25.01
CA LEU A 344 6.04 1.87 25.30
C LEU A 344 4.96 0.89 24.89
N VAL A 345 5.32 -0.14 24.14
CA VAL A 345 4.46 -1.29 23.83
C VAL A 345 5.23 -2.56 24.13
N LEU A 346 4.71 -3.38 25.03
CA LEU A 346 5.26 -4.69 25.37
C LEU A 346 4.21 -5.75 25.06
N ALA A 347 4.58 -6.71 24.23
CA ALA A 347 3.71 -7.83 23.87
C ALA A 347 4.37 -9.16 24.24
N GLY A 348 3.57 -10.07 24.79
CA GLY A 348 3.94 -11.40 25.25
C GLY A 348 3.24 -11.77 26.55
N GLU A 349 3.58 -12.92 27.13
CA GLU A 349 2.89 -13.41 28.33
C GLU A 349 3.44 -12.75 29.59
N LEU A 350 2.87 -11.59 29.92
CA LEU A 350 3.35 -10.69 30.97
C LEU A 350 2.45 -10.75 32.21
N PRO A 351 3.00 -11.03 33.41
CA PRO A 351 2.21 -10.94 34.63
C PRO A 351 1.93 -9.48 35.01
N PRO A 352 0.76 -9.16 35.61
CA PRO A 352 0.39 -7.79 35.99
C PRO A 352 1.47 -7.05 36.79
N ARG A 353 2.11 -7.75 37.74
CA ARG A 353 3.18 -7.19 38.57
C ARG A 353 4.41 -6.73 37.77
N ALA A 354 4.76 -7.44 36.70
CA ALA A 354 5.88 -7.03 35.85
C ALA A 354 5.54 -5.77 35.05
N CYS A 355 4.31 -5.67 34.56
CA CYS A 355 3.81 -4.47 33.89
C CYS A 355 3.84 -3.25 34.83
N LEU A 356 3.38 -3.40 36.07
CA LEU A 356 3.42 -2.34 37.08
C LEU A 356 4.84 -1.90 37.44
N ALA A 357 5.76 -2.87 37.59
CA ALA A 357 7.17 -2.55 37.85
C ALA A 357 7.80 -1.74 36.70
N VAL A 358 7.46 -2.05 35.45
CA VAL A 358 7.89 -1.28 34.29
C VAL A 358 7.28 0.13 34.27
N LEU A 359 5.98 0.25 34.55
CA LEU A 359 5.30 1.55 34.62
C LEU A 359 5.91 2.47 35.67
N ASN A 360 6.31 1.92 36.82
CA ASN A 360 6.97 2.67 37.89
C ASN A 360 8.32 3.28 37.45
N LEU A 361 8.97 2.69 36.45
CA LEU A 361 10.23 3.20 35.88
C LEU A 361 10.02 4.25 34.77
N CYS A 362 8.77 4.48 34.32
CA CYS A 362 8.44 5.31 33.15
C CYS A 362 7.58 6.54 33.51
N PRO A 363 8.10 7.54 34.25
CA PRO A 363 7.32 8.70 34.69
C PRO A 363 6.85 9.64 33.56
N ASN A 364 7.52 9.61 32.40
CA ASN A 364 7.23 10.48 31.26
C ASN A 364 6.36 9.80 30.19
N LEU A 365 5.79 8.63 30.50
CA LEU A 365 5.04 7.84 29.55
C LEU A 365 3.72 8.51 29.18
N LYS A 366 3.51 8.72 27.87
CA LYS A 366 2.27 9.26 27.28
C LYS A 366 1.40 8.17 26.68
N TYR A 367 2.03 7.16 26.07
CA TYR A 367 1.35 6.01 25.49
C TYR A 367 1.91 4.71 26.07
N CYS A 368 1.05 3.85 26.57
CA CYS A 368 1.41 2.51 27.04
C CYS A 368 0.55 1.44 26.36
N GLY A 369 1.18 0.35 25.92
CA GLY A 369 0.53 -0.84 25.40
C GLY A 369 1.03 -2.10 26.09
N PHE A 370 0.15 -2.90 26.65
CA PHE A 370 0.45 -4.27 27.09
C PHE A 370 -0.41 -5.24 26.30
N ASP A 371 0.21 -6.04 25.45
CA ASP A 371 -0.49 -7.08 24.70
C ASP A 371 -0.25 -8.43 25.37
N HIS A 372 -1.31 -9.00 25.93
CA HIS A 372 -1.39 -10.33 26.56
C HIS A 372 -0.93 -10.41 28.04
N ILE A 373 -1.59 -9.64 28.92
CA ILE A 373 -1.47 -9.80 30.37
C ILE A 373 -2.17 -11.08 30.82
N VAL A 374 -1.40 -12.04 31.34
CA VAL A 374 -1.89 -13.34 31.83
C VAL A 374 -1.24 -13.74 33.14
N SER A 375 -1.89 -14.67 33.84
CA SER A 375 -1.38 -15.27 35.07
C SER A 375 -0.61 -16.56 34.84
N GLY A 376 0.05 -17.01 35.90
CA GLY A 376 1.01 -18.10 35.84
C GLY A 376 2.36 -17.66 35.31
N GLY A 377 2.64 -16.35 35.33
CA GLY A 377 3.95 -15.80 34.97
C GLY A 377 5.05 -16.65 35.61
N HIS A 378 5.97 -17.13 34.79
CA HIS A 378 7.04 -18.02 35.20
C HIS A 378 7.65 -17.52 36.53
N PRO A 379 7.88 -18.38 37.56
CA PRO A 379 8.27 -17.96 38.91
C PRO A 379 9.41 -16.93 38.92
N LEU A 380 10.39 -17.12 38.03
CA LEU A 380 11.53 -16.21 37.82
C LEU A 380 11.17 -14.76 37.45
N ILE A 381 9.98 -14.48 36.92
CA ILE A 381 9.52 -13.12 36.62
C ILE A 381 9.02 -12.43 37.89
N THR A 382 8.39 -13.16 38.81
CA THR A 382 7.70 -12.58 39.98
C THR A 382 8.54 -12.61 41.26
N GLU A 383 9.54 -13.47 41.34
CA GLU A 383 10.34 -13.74 42.56
C GLU A 383 11.10 -12.52 43.14
N ASN A 384 11.26 -11.41 42.40
CA ASN A 384 12.03 -10.25 42.87
C ASN A 384 11.40 -8.89 42.53
N LEU A 385 10.11 -8.84 42.18
CA LEU A 385 9.46 -7.56 41.85
C LEU A 385 9.03 -6.84 43.12
N VAL A 386 9.80 -5.81 43.51
CA VAL A 386 9.40 -4.86 44.55
C VAL A 386 8.39 -3.89 43.93
N LEU A 387 7.12 -4.05 44.29
CA LEU A 387 6.08 -3.11 43.94
C LEU A 387 5.97 -2.03 45.02
N PRO A 388 5.54 -0.81 44.67
CA PRO A 388 5.15 0.18 45.67
C PRO A 388 3.93 -0.34 46.46
N ASP A 389 3.89 -0.10 47.77
CA ASP A 389 2.71 -0.35 48.61
C ASP A 389 1.53 0.58 48.28
N LEU A 390 1.78 1.61 47.46
CA LEU A 390 0.83 2.66 47.08
C LEU A 390 0.43 2.54 45.60
N PRO A 391 -0.78 3.02 45.23
CA PRO A 391 -1.19 3.10 43.83
C PRO A 391 -0.21 3.96 43.02
N LEU A 392 0.21 3.44 41.87
CA LEU A 392 1.12 4.12 40.97
C LEU A 392 0.38 5.23 40.21
N VAL A 393 0.77 6.47 40.47
CA VAL A 393 0.23 7.63 39.73
C VAL A 393 1.02 7.83 38.46
N LEU A 394 0.33 7.81 37.31
CA LEU A 394 0.90 8.02 35.98
C LEU A 394 0.35 9.32 35.38
N PRO A 395 0.90 10.48 35.78
CA PRO A 395 0.28 11.78 35.49
C PRO A 395 0.36 12.17 34.01
N ASN A 396 1.32 11.64 33.26
CA ASN A 396 1.53 12.00 31.86
C ASN A 396 0.86 11.02 30.87
N LEU A 397 0.23 9.96 31.37
CA LEU A 397 -0.31 8.91 30.51
C LEU A 397 -1.62 9.37 29.87
N GLU A 398 -1.59 9.54 28.56
CA GLU A 398 -2.69 10.03 27.73
C GLU A 398 -3.42 8.87 27.03
N SER A 399 -2.73 7.76 26.76
CA SER A 399 -3.24 6.60 26.04
C SER A 399 -2.78 5.28 26.67
N LEU A 400 -3.73 4.37 26.92
CA LEU A 400 -3.49 3.06 27.50
C LEU A 400 -4.21 1.99 26.67
N ASN A 401 -3.46 1.01 26.15
CA ASN A 401 -4.00 -0.18 25.51
C ASN A 401 -3.59 -1.42 26.31
N VAL A 402 -4.56 -2.20 26.78
CA VAL A 402 -4.30 -3.39 27.57
C VAL A 402 -5.12 -4.53 27.00
N HIS A 403 -4.42 -5.59 26.60
CA HIS A 403 -5.04 -6.87 26.32
C HIS A 403 -4.79 -7.81 27.51
N PHE A 404 -5.82 -8.36 28.13
CA PHE A 404 -5.72 -9.02 29.43
C PHE A 404 -6.72 -10.18 29.61
N ASP A 405 -6.40 -11.06 30.55
CA ASP A 405 -7.34 -12.02 31.12
C ASP A 405 -8.14 -11.34 32.26
N PRO A 406 -9.50 -11.37 32.20
CA PRO A 406 -10.40 -10.71 33.15
C PRO A 406 -10.12 -10.96 34.63
N ASP A 407 -9.65 -12.15 34.98
CA ASP A 407 -9.38 -12.54 36.37
C ASP A 407 -8.27 -11.67 37.02
N TYR A 408 -7.51 -10.94 36.20
CA TYR A 408 -6.36 -10.13 36.63
C TYR A 408 -6.60 -8.62 36.51
N PHE A 409 -7.81 -8.21 36.14
CA PHE A 409 -8.14 -6.80 36.02
C PHE A 409 -7.83 -6.03 37.31
N SER A 410 -8.33 -6.51 38.45
CA SER A 410 -8.12 -5.86 39.75
C SER A 410 -6.65 -5.82 40.18
N GLN A 411 -5.85 -6.81 39.81
CA GLN A 411 -4.43 -6.88 40.14
C GLN A 411 -3.58 -5.85 39.36
N PHE A 412 -4.10 -5.33 38.25
CA PHE A 412 -3.45 -4.30 37.45
C PHE A 412 -4.06 -2.92 37.68
N PHE A 413 -5.38 -2.80 37.47
CA PHE A 413 -6.08 -1.51 37.43
C PHE A 413 -6.29 -0.89 38.81
N ASN A 414 -6.44 -1.67 39.88
CA ASN A 414 -6.60 -1.10 41.24
C ASN A 414 -5.29 -0.48 41.77
N LEU A 415 -4.16 -0.79 41.13
CA LEU A 415 -2.84 -0.33 41.53
C LEU A 415 -2.32 0.83 40.68
N ILE A 416 -3.13 1.38 39.77
CA ILE A 416 -2.75 2.52 38.94
C ILE A 416 -3.76 3.66 39.05
N THR A 417 -3.27 4.89 38.95
CA THR A 417 -4.09 6.10 38.84
C THR A 417 -3.61 6.88 37.63
N VAL A 418 -4.49 7.09 36.65
CA VAL A 418 -4.17 7.63 35.31
C VAL A 418 -5.03 8.88 35.04
N PRO A 419 -4.79 10.00 35.74
CA PRO A 419 -5.73 11.12 35.81
C PRO A 419 -5.92 11.88 34.48
N ASN A 420 -4.97 11.78 33.55
CA ASN A 420 -5.01 12.46 32.25
C ASN A 420 -5.30 11.49 31.09
N LEU A 421 -5.82 10.31 31.38
CA LEU A 421 -6.07 9.30 30.36
C LEU A 421 -7.22 9.73 29.45
N SER A 422 -6.90 9.92 28.16
CA SER A 422 -7.85 10.34 27.13
C SER A 422 -8.27 9.21 26.21
N TYR A 423 -7.42 8.19 26.04
CA TYR A 423 -7.67 7.02 25.21
C TYR A 423 -7.46 5.76 26.03
N LEU A 424 -8.48 4.90 26.11
CA LEU A 424 -8.41 3.60 26.76
C LEU A 424 -8.90 2.52 25.80
N LYS A 425 -8.04 1.53 25.52
CA LYS A 425 -8.41 0.30 24.82
C LYS A 425 -8.24 -0.90 25.75
N LEU A 426 -9.31 -1.66 25.94
CA LEU A 426 -9.36 -2.86 26.75
C LEU A 426 -9.76 -4.05 25.86
N VAL A 427 -8.88 -5.04 25.74
CA VAL A 427 -9.16 -6.26 24.97
C VAL A 427 -9.11 -7.46 25.89
N ARG A 428 -10.17 -8.27 25.91
CA ARG A 428 -10.21 -9.47 26.77
C ARG A 428 -9.84 -10.72 25.96
N PHE A 429 -9.13 -11.64 26.60
CA PHE A 429 -8.88 -12.99 26.07
C PHE A 429 -9.56 -14.06 26.92
N TYR A 430 -9.89 -15.20 26.30
CA TYR A 430 -10.30 -16.45 26.98
C TYR A 430 -11.49 -16.34 27.94
N CYS A 431 -12.38 -15.38 27.72
CA CYS A 431 -13.51 -15.15 28.62
C CYS A 431 -14.81 -15.75 28.08
N TRP A 432 -15.49 -16.53 28.92
CA TRP A 432 -16.88 -16.98 28.67
C TRP A 432 -17.92 -16.12 29.41
N ASP A 433 -17.47 -15.23 30.31
CA ASP A 433 -18.33 -14.38 31.11
C ASP A 433 -18.44 -12.95 30.54
N ARG A 434 -19.61 -12.64 30.00
CA ARG A 434 -19.93 -11.31 29.47
C ARG A 434 -20.28 -10.29 30.55
N THR A 435 -20.48 -10.70 31.81
CA THR A 435 -20.82 -9.81 32.93
C THR A 435 -19.64 -9.02 33.48
N PHE A 436 -18.41 -9.38 33.10
CA PHE A 436 -17.21 -8.66 33.50
C PHE A 436 -17.26 -7.15 33.21
N TRP A 437 -17.76 -6.74 32.03
CA TRP A 437 -17.80 -5.33 31.66
C TRP A 437 -18.70 -4.49 32.58
N THR A 438 -19.70 -5.11 33.18
CA THR A 438 -20.60 -4.49 34.16
C THR A 438 -20.20 -4.83 35.60
N SER A 439 -19.02 -5.41 35.81
CA SER A 439 -18.52 -5.72 37.15
C SER A 439 -18.20 -4.43 37.93
N PRO A 440 -18.38 -4.42 39.26
CA PRO A 440 -18.10 -3.25 40.09
C PRO A 440 -16.69 -2.70 39.91
N SER A 441 -15.67 -3.56 39.81
CA SER A 441 -14.27 -3.14 39.62
C SER A 441 -14.05 -2.34 38.33
N VAL A 442 -14.70 -2.73 37.23
CA VAL A 442 -14.59 -2.03 35.95
C VAL A 442 -15.32 -0.69 36.01
N LEU A 443 -16.54 -0.69 36.57
CA LEU A 443 -17.34 0.53 36.73
C LEU A 443 -16.65 1.56 37.64
N GLU A 444 -16.09 1.12 38.77
CA GLU A 444 -15.31 1.97 39.67
C GLU A 444 -14.10 2.58 38.94
N PHE A 445 -13.35 1.77 38.20
CA PHE A 445 -12.22 2.27 37.42
C PHE A 445 -12.66 3.28 36.35
N LEU A 446 -13.68 2.98 35.54
CA LEU A 446 -14.17 3.89 34.50
C LEU A 446 -14.76 5.17 35.08
N SER A 447 -15.47 5.09 36.22
CA SER A 447 -16.03 6.26 36.91
C SER A 447 -14.92 7.24 37.33
N SER A 448 -13.75 6.72 37.72
CA SER A 448 -12.57 7.54 38.04
C SER A 448 -11.99 8.30 36.83
N LEU A 449 -12.31 7.85 35.60
CA LEU A 449 -11.84 8.41 34.34
C LEU A 449 -12.91 9.24 33.60
N SER A 450 -14.12 9.34 34.18
CA SER A 450 -15.29 9.97 33.56
C SER A 450 -15.05 11.40 33.04
N THR A 451 -14.11 12.12 33.64
CA THR A 451 -13.79 13.51 33.29
C THR A 451 -12.66 13.66 32.27
N SER A 452 -11.83 12.64 32.07
CA SER A 452 -10.65 12.70 31.19
C SER A 452 -10.80 11.88 29.91
N LEU A 453 -11.60 10.80 29.96
CA LEU A 453 -11.67 9.80 28.91
C LEU A 453 -12.49 10.29 27.71
N LYS A 454 -11.82 10.40 26.55
CA LYS A 454 -12.42 10.84 25.27
C LYS A 454 -12.68 9.69 24.33
N THR A 455 -11.87 8.65 24.37
CA THR A 455 -12.01 7.48 23.50
C THR A 455 -11.94 6.20 24.30
N PHE A 456 -12.99 5.39 24.20
CA PHE A 456 -13.06 4.09 24.84
C PHE A 456 -13.28 2.99 23.80
N VAL A 457 -12.39 2.01 23.79
CA VAL A 457 -12.48 0.83 22.91
C VAL A 457 -12.50 -0.40 23.80
N PHE A 458 -13.50 -1.23 23.66
CA PHE A 458 -13.57 -2.50 24.36
C PHE A 458 -13.89 -3.62 23.38
N GLU A 459 -13.06 -4.65 23.39
CA GLU A 459 -13.09 -5.75 22.43
C GLU A 459 -12.95 -7.09 23.15
N ASP A 460 -13.59 -8.13 22.61
CA ASP A 460 -13.52 -9.49 23.13
C ASP A 460 -12.91 -10.40 22.07
N HIS A 461 -11.72 -10.94 22.36
CA HIS A 461 -10.99 -11.82 21.45
C HIS A 461 -11.34 -13.29 21.76
N TYR A 462 -11.68 -14.07 20.72
CA TYR A 462 -12.14 -15.47 20.79
C TYR A 462 -13.57 -15.73 21.32
N ALA A 463 -14.52 -14.79 21.11
CA ALA A 463 -15.92 -14.97 21.54
C ALA A 463 -16.78 -15.90 20.63
N GLU A 464 -16.20 -16.59 19.64
CA GLU A 464 -16.95 -17.38 18.63
C GLU A 464 -17.80 -18.52 19.21
N VAL A 465 -17.66 -18.87 20.49
CA VAL A 465 -18.33 -20.05 21.10
C VAL A 465 -19.35 -19.68 22.19
N VAL A 466 -19.54 -18.41 22.53
CA VAL A 466 -20.45 -18.03 23.63
C VAL A 466 -21.88 -17.83 23.11
N SER A 467 -22.80 -18.68 23.58
CA SER A 467 -24.24 -18.65 23.23
C SER A 467 -25.08 -17.68 24.06
N SER A 468 -24.51 -17.07 25.11
CA SER A 468 -25.24 -16.15 25.99
C SER A 468 -25.17 -14.70 25.46
N PRO A 469 -26.27 -13.93 25.52
CA PRO A 469 -26.27 -12.52 25.15
C PRO A 469 -25.44 -11.68 26.15
N TYR A 470 -25.00 -10.49 25.72
CA TYR A 470 -24.43 -9.53 26.67
C TYR A 470 -25.49 -9.05 27.66
N PRO A 471 -25.12 -8.77 28.92
CA PRO A 471 -25.99 -8.01 29.81
C PRO A 471 -26.21 -6.58 29.30
N PRO A 472 -27.20 -5.85 29.84
CA PRO A 472 -27.36 -4.42 29.58
C PRO A 472 -26.07 -3.68 29.94
N MET A 473 -25.52 -2.93 29.00
CA MET A 473 -24.24 -2.22 29.15
C MET A 473 -24.42 -0.79 29.63
N ASP A 474 -25.66 -0.36 29.87
CA ASP A 474 -26.02 0.99 30.30
C ASP A 474 -25.20 1.46 31.51
N PRO A 475 -24.97 0.65 32.57
CA PRO A 475 -24.14 1.09 33.71
C PRO A 475 -22.70 1.45 33.31
N LEU A 476 -22.15 0.76 32.30
CA LEU A 476 -20.83 1.10 31.75
C LEU A 476 -20.90 2.38 30.92
N LEU A 477 -21.94 2.56 30.11
CA LEU A 477 -22.12 3.74 29.26
C LEU A 477 -22.36 5.01 30.08
N GLU A 478 -23.03 4.90 31.24
CA GLU A 478 -23.22 5.98 32.22
C GLU A 478 -21.88 6.51 32.76
N CYS A 479 -20.83 5.68 32.79
CA CYS A 479 -19.50 6.11 33.23
C CYS A 479 -18.76 6.95 32.16
N LEU A 480 -19.23 6.96 30.90
CA LEU A 480 -18.53 7.50 29.72
C LEU A 480 -19.07 8.87 29.27
N LEU A 481 -19.38 9.75 30.23
CA LEU A 481 -20.06 11.03 29.96
C LEU A 481 -19.29 11.99 29.03
N GLN A 482 -17.96 11.94 29.04
CA GLN A 482 -17.09 12.80 28.20
C GLN A 482 -16.52 12.08 26.96
N ALA A 483 -16.95 10.84 26.70
CA ALA A 483 -16.45 10.06 25.57
C ALA A 483 -16.99 10.61 24.25
N HIS A 484 -16.08 10.96 23.34
CA HIS A 484 -16.37 11.39 21.97
C HIS A 484 -16.37 10.20 21.00
N SER A 485 -15.64 9.13 21.33
CA SER A 485 -15.58 7.92 20.50
C SER A 485 -15.73 6.67 21.36
N VAL A 486 -16.68 5.81 21.01
CA VAL A 486 -16.90 4.52 21.67
C VAL A 486 -16.93 3.40 20.63
N THR A 487 -16.16 2.35 20.86
CA THR A 487 -16.14 1.15 20.01
C THR A 487 -16.63 -0.05 20.78
N PHE A 488 -17.67 -0.70 20.26
CA PHE A 488 -18.28 -1.88 20.86
C PHE A 488 -17.66 -3.20 20.38
N PRO A 489 -17.74 -4.28 21.19
CA PRO A 489 -17.38 -5.64 20.81
C PRO A 489 -18.14 -6.14 19.59
N SER A 490 -17.56 -7.09 18.85
CA SER A 490 -18.09 -7.63 17.59
C SER A 490 -19.41 -8.38 17.69
N ASP A 491 -19.68 -8.94 18.84
CA ASP A 491 -20.85 -9.76 19.13
C ASP A 491 -21.89 -9.02 20.01
N TYR A 492 -21.66 -7.74 20.32
CA TYR A 492 -22.61 -6.91 21.05
C TYR A 492 -23.72 -6.36 20.12
N SER A 493 -24.96 -6.40 20.60
CA SER A 493 -26.11 -5.76 19.96
C SER A 493 -26.69 -4.76 20.94
N ILE A 494 -26.83 -3.51 20.49
CA ILE A 494 -27.60 -2.49 21.22
C ILE A 494 -29.08 -2.90 21.21
N THR A 495 -29.76 -2.73 22.35
CA THR A 495 -31.22 -2.85 22.46
C THR A 495 -31.88 -1.54 22.06
N GLU A 496 -33.16 -1.58 21.66
CA GLU A 496 -33.92 -0.37 21.32
C GLU A 496 -33.90 0.65 22.47
N ASP A 497 -34.11 0.21 23.72
CA ASP A 497 -34.07 1.08 24.90
C ASP A 497 -32.73 1.81 25.07
N THR A 498 -31.60 1.10 24.91
CA THR A 498 -30.26 1.73 25.00
C THR A 498 -30.03 2.66 23.80
N ALA A 499 -30.52 2.33 22.61
CA ALA A 499 -30.43 3.19 21.44
C ALA A 499 -31.22 4.48 21.64
N ASP A 500 -32.44 4.41 22.18
CA ASP A 500 -33.29 5.56 22.48
C ASP A 500 -32.63 6.46 23.55
N ALA A 501 -32.09 5.87 24.61
CA ALA A 501 -31.35 6.62 25.64
C ALA A 501 -30.08 7.30 25.07
N ILE A 502 -29.38 6.67 24.12
CA ILE A 502 -28.28 7.31 23.38
C ILE A 502 -28.84 8.41 22.47
N ALA A 503 -29.97 8.21 21.80
CA ALA A 503 -30.57 9.16 20.89
C ALA A 503 -31.00 10.46 21.61
N GLU A 504 -31.58 10.32 22.78
CA GLU A 504 -32.01 11.42 23.65
C GLU A 504 -30.85 12.12 24.37
N GLY A 505 -29.66 11.49 24.37
CA GLY A 505 -28.46 12.02 25.00
C GLY A 505 -28.38 11.76 26.51
N GLU A 506 -29.22 10.86 27.04
CA GLU A 506 -29.09 10.36 28.42
C GLU A 506 -27.82 9.52 28.58
N LEU A 507 -27.53 8.67 27.58
CA LEU A 507 -26.29 7.90 27.49
C LEU A 507 -25.36 8.50 26.43
N LEU A 508 -24.06 8.54 26.76
CA LEU A 508 -23.01 9.04 25.86
C LEU A 508 -23.31 10.44 25.28
N PRO A 509 -23.52 11.47 26.11
CA PRO A 509 -24.01 12.78 25.65
C PRO A 509 -23.05 13.51 24.69
N GLN A 510 -21.75 13.25 24.78
CA GLN A 510 -20.70 13.90 23.97
C GLN A 510 -20.21 13.07 22.77
N VAL A 511 -20.88 11.95 22.45
CA VAL A 511 -20.35 11.02 21.44
C VAL A 511 -20.53 11.50 20.01
N GLU A 512 -19.44 11.46 19.26
CA GLU A 512 -19.35 11.79 17.84
C GLU A 512 -19.06 10.54 16.99
N HIS A 513 -18.44 9.52 17.55
CA HIS A 513 -18.04 8.33 16.81
C HIS A 513 -18.49 7.07 17.54
N LEU A 514 -19.32 6.26 16.88
CA LEU A 514 -19.76 4.97 17.38
C LEU A 514 -19.33 3.89 16.38
N SER A 515 -18.49 2.96 16.82
CA SER A 515 -18.01 1.87 15.98
C SER A 515 -18.64 0.54 16.39
N PHE A 516 -19.17 -0.18 15.41
CA PHE A 516 -19.87 -1.45 15.58
C PHE A 516 -19.25 -2.52 14.67
N HIS A 517 -19.25 -3.76 15.10
CA HIS A 517 -18.56 -4.85 14.42
C HIS A 517 -19.51 -5.98 13.95
N SER A 518 -20.78 -5.66 13.68
CA SER A 518 -21.75 -6.40 12.82
C SER A 518 -22.79 -7.38 13.42
N ARG A 519 -23.57 -6.97 14.44
CA ARG A 519 -24.87 -7.63 14.78
C ARG A 519 -26.07 -6.73 15.06
N THR A 520 -25.87 -5.44 15.30
CA THR A 520 -26.99 -4.52 15.56
C THR A 520 -27.77 -4.25 14.28
N ASP A 521 -29.10 -4.17 14.35
CA ASP A 521 -29.91 -3.79 13.20
C ASP A 521 -29.55 -2.36 12.75
N ARG A 522 -29.26 -2.23 11.46
CA ARG A 522 -28.93 -0.95 10.84
C ARG A 522 -30.10 0.04 10.93
N SER A 523 -31.33 -0.46 10.97
CA SER A 523 -32.53 0.39 11.11
C SER A 523 -32.53 1.14 12.45
N VAL A 524 -32.30 0.43 13.56
CA VAL A 524 -32.20 0.97 14.92
C VAL A 524 -31.08 2.02 15.03
N LEU A 525 -29.91 1.73 14.46
CA LEU A 525 -28.78 2.67 14.46
C LEU A 525 -29.06 3.96 13.66
N LEU A 526 -29.78 3.83 12.53
CA LEU A 526 -30.17 4.99 11.72
C LEU A 526 -31.24 5.82 12.43
N GLU A 527 -32.25 5.19 13.01
CA GLU A 527 -33.31 5.86 13.76
C GLU A 527 -32.75 6.63 14.97
N MET A 528 -31.88 5.99 15.76
CA MET A 528 -31.15 6.64 16.85
C MET A 528 -30.40 7.90 16.37
N ALA A 529 -29.65 7.79 15.27
CA ALA A 529 -28.89 8.91 14.73
C ALA A 529 -29.80 10.05 14.20
N GLU A 530 -30.93 9.70 13.57
CA GLU A 530 -31.91 10.66 13.07
C GLU A 530 -32.63 11.41 14.21
N ILE A 531 -33.06 10.70 15.25
CA ILE A 531 -33.70 11.28 16.45
C ILE A 531 -32.74 12.26 17.13
N ARG A 532 -31.49 11.83 17.39
CA ARG A 532 -30.48 12.67 18.03
C ARG A 532 -30.18 13.94 17.25
N TYR A 533 -30.07 13.82 15.94
CA TYR A 533 -29.89 14.97 15.05
C TYR A 533 -31.12 15.91 15.05
N ALA A 534 -32.34 15.37 15.05
CA ALA A 534 -33.56 16.17 15.12
C ALA A 534 -33.66 16.95 16.44
N LEU A 535 -33.30 16.33 17.56
CA LEU A 535 -33.24 16.97 18.88
C LEU A 535 -32.19 18.09 18.90
N ALA A 536 -30.98 17.83 18.37
CA ALA A 536 -29.95 18.85 18.20
C ALA A 536 -30.51 20.08 17.47
N ARG A 537 -31.13 19.86 16.30
CA ARG A 537 -31.64 20.95 15.45
C ARG A 537 -32.72 21.80 16.13
N ASN A 538 -33.54 21.20 17.00
CA ASN A 538 -34.61 21.89 17.71
C ASN A 538 -34.09 22.63 18.95
N SER A 539 -32.94 22.23 19.50
CA SER A 539 -32.28 22.90 20.63
C SER A 539 -31.50 24.16 20.20
N GLN A 540 -32.19 25.22 19.79
CA GLN A 540 -31.57 26.54 19.50
C GLN A 540 -31.00 27.28 20.74
N LEU A 541 -30.74 26.57 21.84
CA LEU A 541 -30.40 27.18 23.14
C LEU A 541 -28.98 26.90 23.65
N ASN A 542 -28.12 26.18 22.93
CA ASN A 542 -26.69 26.15 23.26
C ASN A 542 -25.84 25.70 22.07
N LYS A 543 -25.14 26.64 21.40
CA LYS A 543 -24.35 26.37 20.18
C LYS A 543 -23.38 25.19 20.34
N ASP A 544 -22.74 25.08 21.50
CA ASP A 544 -21.73 24.05 21.79
C ASP A 544 -22.31 22.63 21.98
N LEU A 545 -23.55 22.49 22.48
CA LEU A 545 -24.24 21.18 22.55
C LEU A 545 -24.76 20.75 21.17
N THR A 546 -25.25 21.70 20.37
CA THR A 546 -25.76 21.43 19.00
C THR A 546 -24.69 20.90 18.05
N GLU A 547 -23.44 21.32 18.18
CA GLU A 547 -22.34 20.82 17.32
C GLU A 547 -21.98 19.37 17.67
N ASN A 548 -21.94 19.02 18.97
CA ASN A 548 -21.60 17.67 19.44
C ASN A 548 -22.71 16.64 19.16
N LEU A 549 -23.98 17.05 19.12
CA LEU A 549 -25.12 16.16 18.86
C LEU A 549 -25.32 15.80 17.37
N ALA A 550 -24.68 16.51 16.43
CA ALA A 550 -25.00 16.41 14.99
C ALA A 550 -24.13 15.40 14.20
N ALA A 551 -23.10 14.81 14.82
CA ALA A 551 -21.98 14.22 14.09
C ALA A 551 -21.71 12.74 14.36
N ILE A 552 -22.70 11.92 14.76
CA ILE A 552 -22.48 10.47 14.95
C ILE A 552 -22.05 9.81 13.63
N ARG A 553 -20.78 9.40 13.57
CA ARG A 553 -20.25 8.53 12.53
C ARG A 553 -20.33 7.09 12.99
N LEU A 554 -21.09 6.30 12.24
CA LEU A 554 -21.17 4.86 12.39
C LEU A 554 -20.08 4.20 11.53
N ILE A 555 -19.20 3.42 12.14
CA ILE A 555 -18.13 2.68 11.46
C ILE A 555 -18.39 1.18 11.63
N GLU A 556 -18.58 0.45 10.51
CA GLU A 556 -18.65 -1.02 10.52
C GLU A 556 -17.28 -1.61 10.23
N GLY A 557 -16.70 -2.34 11.19
CA GLY A 557 -15.42 -3.05 11.02
C GLY A 557 -15.62 -4.53 10.72
N ARG A 558 -15.11 -5.02 9.58
CA ARG A 558 -14.93 -6.47 9.33
C ARG A 558 -13.46 -6.85 9.47
N GLU A 559 -13.22 -8.05 10.01
CA GLU A 559 -11.87 -8.62 10.12
C GLU A 559 -11.23 -8.83 8.73
N PHE A 560 -9.93 -8.52 8.68
CA PHE A 560 -8.94 -8.80 7.60
C PHE A 560 -9.01 -8.08 6.24
N PHE A 561 -10.07 -7.37 5.88
CA PHE A 561 -10.03 -6.37 4.79
C PHE A 561 -10.98 -5.23 5.14
N ALA A 562 -10.46 -4.01 5.31
CA ALA A 562 -11.24 -2.86 5.69
C ALA A 562 -12.10 -2.34 4.52
N GLU A 563 -13.38 -2.74 4.47
CA GLU A 563 -14.42 -1.90 3.89
C GLU A 563 -15.03 -1.11 5.06
N SER A 564 -14.65 0.16 5.21
CA SER A 564 -15.27 1.05 6.19
C SER A 564 -16.49 1.70 5.57
N PHE A 565 -17.66 1.55 6.19
CA PHE A 565 -18.82 2.36 5.85
C PHE A 565 -18.85 3.56 6.77
N SER A 566 -18.99 4.75 6.22
CA SER A 566 -19.28 5.98 6.96
C SER A 566 -20.67 6.44 6.58
N ILE A 567 -21.55 6.62 7.55
CA ILE A 567 -22.86 7.23 7.27
C ILE A 567 -22.64 8.75 7.13
N GLU A 568 -22.66 9.24 5.89
CA GLU A 568 -22.49 10.66 5.57
C GLU A 568 -23.80 11.26 5.06
N ARG A 569 -24.00 12.55 5.34
CA ARG A 569 -25.20 13.25 4.92
C ARG A 569 -25.12 13.60 3.43
N SER A 570 -26.09 13.15 2.65
CA SER A 570 -26.27 13.64 1.27
C SER A 570 -26.78 15.09 1.26
N SER A 571 -26.49 15.83 0.20
CA SER A 571 -26.89 17.23 -0.02
C SER A 571 -28.41 17.49 0.09
N GLY A 572 -29.25 16.44 0.14
CA GLY A 572 -30.69 16.50 0.36
C GLY A 572 -31.17 16.32 1.80
N GLY A 573 -30.28 16.18 2.79
CA GLY A 573 -30.66 16.12 4.21
C GLY A 573 -30.96 14.73 4.77
N ARG A 574 -30.78 13.66 4.00
CA ARG A 574 -30.83 12.26 4.48
C ARG A 574 -29.42 11.71 4.68
N TYR A 575 -29.24 10.95 5.74
CA TYR A 575 -28.04 10.14 5.97
C TYR A 575 -27.98 9.01 4.93
N VAL A 576 -26.83 8.85 4.30
CA VAL A 576 -26.57 7.81 3.30
C VAL A 576 -25.36 7.01 3.78
N VAL A 577 -25.46 5.69 3.70
CA VAL A 577 -24.33 4.80 3.96
C VAL A 577 -23.32 4.99 2.81
N VAL A 578 -22.18 5.61 3.08
CA VAL A 578 -21.08 5.76 2.12
C VAL A 578 -20.08 4.64 2.36
N GLU A 579 -20.01 3.72 1.41
CA GLU A 579 -19.03 2.65 1.36
C GLU A 579 -17.67 3.23 0.96
N SER A 580 -16.74 3.36 1.91
CA SER A 580 -15.38 3.75 1.59
C SER A 580 -14.55 2.50 1.26
N ARG A 581 -14.41 2.24 -0.04
CA ARG A 581 -13.38 1.32 -0.55
C ARG A 581 -12.05 2.06 -0.60
N LYS A 582 -11.05 1.59 0.16
CA LYS A 582 -9.64 1.94 -0.07
C LYS A 582 -8.97 0.91 -0.95
#